data_AF-A0A2N6A9Z5-F1
#
_entry.id   AF-A0A2N6A9Z5-F1
#
_cell.length_a   1.000
_cell.length_b   1.000
_cell.length_c   1.000
_cell.angle_alpha   90.00
_cell.angle_beta   90.00
_cell.angle_gamma   90.00
#
_symmetry.space_group_name_H-M   'P 1'
#
loop_
_entity.id
_entity.type
_entity.pdbx_description
1 polymer ?
#
loop_
_entity_poly.entity_id
_entity_poly.type
_entity_poly.pdbx_seq_one_letter_code
_entity_poly.pdbx_strand_id
1 'polypeptide(L)'
;MIKEKSIKIKGKEITYKLRKKRGLRRITLSVHSDASVSISTPFFVSQKRAEGFLLEKSEWLISKISFYNEIRKRRNIFTGFGDYKDKKEDVRKIVEKKLEYYNSIYNFKYNKICIRNQRSRWGSC
;
A
#
# COMPACT_ATOMS: atom_id res chain seq x y z
N MET A 1 -22.18 -3.95 0.51
CA MET A 1 -22.03 -4.34 1.92
C MET A 1 -20.61 -4.80 2.17
N ILE A 2 -19.91 -4.11 3.07
CA ILE A 2 -18.59 -4.51 3.57
C ILE A 2 -18.87 -5.23 4.90
N LYS A 3 -18.44 -6.48 5.04
CA LYS A 3 -18.56 -7.24 6.29
C LYS A 3 -17.17 -7.60 6.77
N GLU A 4 -16.87 -7.30 8.02
CA GLU A 4 -15.65 -7.75 8.67
C GLU A 4 -15.88 -9.18 9.16
N LYS A 5 -14.94 -10.07 8.86
CA LYS A 5 -15.01 -11.48 9.26
C LYS A 5 -13.63 -11.93 9.68
N SER A 6 -13.58 -12.80 10.67
CA SER A 6 -12.37 -13.49 11.11
C SER A 6 -12.42 -14.92 10.62
N ILE A 7 -11.32 -15.40 10.06
CA ILE A 7 -11.15 -16.82 9.75
C ILE A 7 -9.87 -17.31 10.41
N LYS A 8 -9.99 -18.47 11.05
CA LYS A 8 -8.86 -19.21 11.62
C LYS A 8 -8.23 -20.04 10.51
N ILE A 9 -7.05 -19.64 10.05
CA ILE A 9 -6.25 -20.44 9.12
C ILE A 9 -4.96 -20.83 9.83
N LYS A 10 -4.72 -22.15 9.95
CA LYS A 10 -3.49 -22.74 10.54
C LYS A 10 -3.09 -22.09 11.89
N GLY A 11 -4.05 -21.93 12.80
CA GLY A 11 -3.79 -21.39 14.15
C GLY A 11 -3.59 -19.87 14.25
N LYS A 12 -3.73 -19.12 13.14
CA LYS A 12 -3.73 -17.65 13.15
C LYS A 12 -5.12 -17.11 12.81
N GLU A 13 -5.63 -16.22 13.66
CA GLU A 13 -6.86 -15.46 13.38
C GLU A 13 -6.53 -14.33 12.42
N ILE A 14 -7.05 -14.42 11.19
CA ILE A 14 -6.89 -13.37 10.20
C ILE A 14 -8.24 -12.67 10.03
N THR A 15 -8.26 -11.40 10.41
CA THR A 15 -9.39 -10.51 10.15
C THR A 15 -9.35 -10.07 8.69
N TYR A 16 -10.41 -10.36 7.94
CA TYR A 16 -10.55 -9.98 6.54
C TYR A 16 -11.83 -9.18 6.30
N LYS A 17 -11.72 -8.20 5.41
CA LYS A 17 -12.85 -7.39 4.94
C LYS A 17 -13.47 -8.04 3.71
N LEU A 18 -14.66 -8.63 3.86
CA LEU A 18 -15.43 -9.19 2.75
C LEU A 18 -16.24 -8.09 2.07
N ARG A 19 -15.98 -7.89 0.78
CA ARG A 19 -16.72 -6.96 -0.09
C ARG A 19 -17.47 -7.74 -1.16
N LYS A 20 -18.80 -7.68 -1.14
CA LYS A 20 -19.62 -8.18 -2.25
C LYS A 20 -19.90 -7.04 -3.23
N LYS A 21 -19.57 -7.23 -4.52
CA LYS A 21 -19.79 -6.23 -5.57
C LYS A 21 -20.39 -6.88 -6.82
N ARG A 22 -21.41 -6.22 -7.40
CA ARG A 22 -22.00 -6.59 -8.70
C ARG A 22 -21.02 -6.21 -9.83
N GLY A 23 -20.90 -7.06 -10.84
CA GLY A 23 -19.98 -6.86 -11.98
C GLY A 23 -18.54 -7.39 -11.79
N LEU A 24 -18.20 -7.96 -10.62
CA LEU A 24 -16.94 -8.71 -10.49
C LEU A 24 -17.04 -10.03 -11.25
N ARG A 25 -16.04 -10.32 -12.08
CA ARG A 25 -15.91 -11.60 -12.79
C ARG A 25 -15.00 -12.60 -12.06
N ARG A 26 -14.28 -12.16 -11.02
CA ARG A 26 -13.31 -12.98 -10.25
C ARG A 26 -13.34 -12.65 -8.76
N ILE A 27 -12.87 -13.59 -7.94
CA ILE A 27 -12.58 -13.36 -6.52
C ILE A 27 -11.19 -12.71 -6.44
N THR A 28 -11.09 -11.60 -5.72
CA THR A 28 -9.83 -10.87 -5.53
C THR A 28 -9.46 -10.88 -4.06
N LEU A 29 -8.26 -11.37 -3.74
CA LEU A 29 -7.64 -11.28 -2.41
C LEU A 29 -6.53 -10.23 -2.47
N SER A 30 -6.60 -9.23 -1.59
CA SER A 30 -5.64 -8.14 -1.51
C SER A 30 -5.11 -8.03 -0.08
N VAL A 31 -3.79 -7.92 0.05
CA VAL A 31 -3.12 -7.60 1.31
C VAL A 31 -2.56 -6.19 1.18
N HIS A 32 -3.03 -5.28 2.03
CA HIS A 32 -2.61 -3.90 2.04
C HIS A 32 -1.30 -3.73 2.85
N SER A 33 -0.64 -2.57 2.68
CA SER A 33 0.63 -2.26 3.34
C SER A 33 0.55 -2.13 4.86
N ASP A 34 -0.66 -1.93 5.40
CA ASP A 34 -0.97 -1.95 6.83
C ASP A 34 -1.19 -3.38 7.37
N ALA A 35 -0.93 -4.40 6.55
CA ALA A 35 -1.23 -5.80 6.78
C ALA A 35 -2.74 -6.13 6.84
N SER A 36 -3.62 -5.21 6.44
CA SER A 36 -5.05 -5.51 6.35
C SER A 36 -5.36 -6.37 5.13
N VAL A 37 -6.21 -7.38 5.32
CA VAL A 37 -6.63 -8.30 4.27
C VAL A 37 -8.02 -7.93 3.78
N SER A 38 -8.20 -7.79 2.47
CA SER A 38 -9.49 -7.56 1.84
C SER A 38 -9.79 -8.59 0.76
N ILE A 39 -11.03 -9.10 0.77
CA ILE A 39 -11.52 -10.08 -0.20
C ILE A 39 -12.74 -9.48 -0.88
N SER A 40 -12.66 -9.37 -2.20
CA SER A 40 -13.78 -8.91 -3.03
C SER A 40 -14.34 -10.07 -3.83
N THR A 41 -15.63 -10.38 -3.65
CA THR A 41 -16.32 -11.48 -4.33
C THR A 41 -17.44 -10.95 -5.24
N PRO A 42 -17.73 -11.64 -6.36
CA PRO A 42 -18.96 -11.45 -7.12
C PRO A 42 -20.20 -11.68 -6.24
N PHE A 43 -21.34 -11.12 -6.64
CA PHE A 43 -22.58 -11.25 -5.86
C PHE A 43 -23.10 -12.69 -5.79
N PHE A 44 -22.97 -13.45 -6.89
CA PHE A 44 -23.43 -14.84 -7.03
C PHE A 44 -22.51 -15.87 -6.39
N VAL A 45 -21.32 -15.47 -5.93
CA VAL A 45 -20.39 -16.40 -5.30
C VAL A 45 -20.79 -16.63 -3.83
N SER A 46 -20.94 -17.90 -3.47
CA SER A 46 -21.22 -18.31 -2.11
C SER A 46 -20.04 -18.02 -1.19
N GLN A 47 -20.34 -17.79 0.09
CA GLN A 47 -19.29 -17.51 1.07
C GLN A 47 -18.31 -18.68 1.21
N LYS A 48 -18.80 -19.93 1.20
CA LYS A 48 -17.96 -21.13 1.26
C LYS A 48 -16.89 -21.18 0.16
N ARG A 49 -17.21 -20.73 -1.06
CA ARG A 49 -16.23 -20.69 -2.15
C ARG A 49 -15.14 -19.65 -1.91
N ALA A 50 -15.47 -18.53 -1.27
CA ALA A 50 -14.48 -17.56 -0.85
C ALA A 50 -13.58 -18.13 0.26
N GLU A 51 -14.15 -18.88 1.20
CA GLU A 51 -13.41 -19.54 2.28
C GLU A 51 -12.46 -20.63 1.74
N GLY A 52 -12.90 -21.41 0.76
CA GLY A 52 -12.05 -22.38 0.04
C GLY A 52 -10.85 -21.70 -0.64
N PHE A 53 -11.08 -20.58 -1.35
CA PHE A 53 -10.00 -19.82 -1.97
C PHE A 53 -8.99 -19.27 -0.96
N LEU A 54 -9.44 -18.94 0.26
CA LEU A 54 -8.58 -18.47 1.34
C LEU A 54 -7.71 -19.60 1.88
N LEU A 55 -8.26 -20.80 2.02
CA LEU A 55 -7.52 -21.99 2.43
C LEU A 55 -6.44 -22.35 1.39
N GLU A 56 -6.79 -22.33 0.10
CA GLU A 56 -5.84 -22.56 -1.00
C GLU A 56 -4.69 -21.54 -1.02
N LYS A 57 -4.96 -20.28 -0.66
CA LYS A 57 -3.97 -19.19 -0.64
C LYS A 57 -3.43 -18.87 0.75
N SER A 58 -3.65 -19.75 1.72
CA SER A 58 -3.25 -19.57 3.12
C SER A 58 -1.77 -19.30 3.28
N GLU A 59 -0.93 -20.09 2.61
CA GLU A 59 0.53 -19.99 2.69
C GLU A 59 1.06 -18.68 2.11
N TRP A 60 0.54 -18.28 0.95
CA TRP A 60 0.85 -16.99 0.34
C TRP A 60 0.46 -15.82 1.24
N LEU A 61 -0.71 -15.92 1.90
CA LEU A 61 -1.21 -14.88 2.76
C LEU A 61 -0.37 -14.73 4.04
N ILE A 62 0.06 -15.84 4.64
CA ILE A 62 0.97 -15.81 5.79
C ILE A 62 2.31 -15.19 5.39
N SER A 63 2.88 -15.60 4.26
CA SER A 63 4.13 -15.04 3.74
C SER A 63 4.02 -13.52 3.52
N LYS A 64 2.91 -13.06 2.93
CA LYS A 64 2.70 -11.63 2.69
C LYS A 64 2.47 -10.84 3.97
N ILE A 65 1.71 -11.36 4.93
CA ILE A 65 1.52 -10.69 6.22
C ILE A 65 2.86 -10.55 6.95
N SER A 66 3.67 -11.61 6.99
CA SER A 66 5.01 -11.57 7.60
C SER A 66 5.90 -10.53 6.90
N PHE A 67 5.94 -10.54 5.57
CA PHE A 67 6.71 -9.58 4.77
C PHE A 67 6.28 -8.13 5.05
N TYR A 68 4.97 -7.85 5.04
CA TYR A 68 4.46 -6.50 5.32
C TYR A 68 4.66 -6.09 6.78
N ASN A 69 4.62 -7.02 7.75
CA ASN A 69 4.96 -6.74 9.14
C ASN A 69 6.44 -6.42 9.32
N GLU A 70 7.35 -7.16 8.68
CA GLU A 70 8.78 -6.84 8.70
C GLU A 70 9.06 -5.50 8.03
N ILE A 71 8.42 -5.24 6.90
CA ILE A 71 8.48 -3.93 6.24
C ILE A 71 7.92 -2.84 7.14
N ARG A 72 6.83 -3.08 7.87
CA ARG A 72 6.26 -2.10 8.81
C ARG A 72 7.19 -1.84 10.00
N LYS A 73 7.94 -2.84 10.46
CA LYS A 73 8.97 -2.66 11.49
C LYS A 73 10.16 -1.86 10.96
N ARG A 74 10.62 -2.16 9.74
CA ARG A 74 11.78 -1.50 9.11
C ARG A 74 11.46 -0.11 8.60
N ARG A 75 10.26 0.08 8.07
CA ARG A 75 9.77 1.38 7.66
C ARG A 75 9.19 2.05 8.89
N ASN A 76 9.90 3.06 9.39
CA ASN A 76 9.23 4.28 9.87
C ASN A 76 8.47 4.87 8.67
N ILE A 77 7.35 4.22 8.28
CA ILE A 77 6.51 4.71 7.19
C ILE A 77 6.06 6.07 7.67
N PHE A 78 6.39 7.09 6.90
CA PHE A 78 5.85 8.42 6.96
C PHE A 78 4.33 8.30 6.91
N THR A 79 3.71 8.13 8.08
CA THR A 79 2.28 7.93 8.21
C THR A 79 1.63 9.29 8.29
N GLY A 80 1.31 9.83 7.12
CA GLY A 80 0.22 10.77 7.00
C GLY A 80 0.58 12.08 6.32
N PHE A 81 -0.46 12.69 5.78
CA PHE A 81 -0.49 14.06 5.24
C PHE A 81 -0.01 15.13 6.25
N GLY A 82 0.24 14.77 7.52
CA GLY A 82 0.69 15.66 8.59
C GLY A 82 2.20 15.91 8.67
N ASP A 83 3.04 14.97 8.21
CA ASP A 83 4.50 15.04 8.41
C ASP A 83 5.25 15.90 7.38
N TYR A 84 4.54 16.50 6.44
CA TYR A 84 5.16 17.21 5.32
C TYR A 84 6.02 18.38 5.81
N LYS A 85 5.54 19.13 6.82
CA LYS A 85 6.21 20.35 7.28
C LYS A 85 7.54 20.02 7.96
N ASP A 86 7.52 19.05 8.86
CA ASP A 86 8.68 18.67 9.68
C ASP A 86 9.79 18.04 8.85
N LYS A 87 9.43 17.31 7.79
CA LYS A 87 10.38 16.55 6.97
C LYS A 87 10.77 17.27 5.67
N LYS A 88 10.20 18.45 5.41
CA LYS A 88 10.47 19.24 4.21
C LYS A 88 11.95 19.64 4.13
N GLU A 89 12.54 20.01 5.25
CA GLU A 89 13.94 20.45 5.30
C GLU A 89 14.91 19.30 5.08
N ASP A 90 14.65 18.14 5.68
CA ASP A 90 15.45 16.94 5.46
C ASP A 90 15.43 16.49 4.00
N VAL A 91 14.23 16.49 3.39
CA VAL A 91 14.08 16.20 1.96
C VAL A 91 14.83 17.22 1.11
N ARG A 92 14.79 18.50 1.50
CA ARG A 92 15.52 19.57 0.80
C ARG A 92 17.02 19.30 0.73
N LYS A 93 17.64 18.96 1.86
CA LYS A 93 19.07 18.63 1.92
C LYS A 93 19.43 17.45 1.02
N ILE A 94 18.59 16.41 0.99
CA ILE A 94 18.81 15.23 0.13
C ILE A 94 18.70 15.61 -1.35
N VAL A 95 17.70 16.43 -1.71
CA VAL A 95 17.48 16.88 -3.09
C VAL A 95 18.61 17.80 -3.55
N GLU A 96 19.08 18.72 -2.69
CA GLU A 96 20.20 19.61 -2.98
C GLU A 96 21.47 18.82 -3.31
N LYS A 97 21.85 17.85 -2.47
CA LYS A 97 23.01 16.96 -2.74
C LYS A 97 22.90 16.22 -4.07
N LYS A 98 21.71 15.72 -4.41
CA LYS A 98 21.48 15.04 -5.69
C LYS A 98 21.58 16.01 -6.87
N LEU A 99 21.01 17.20 -6.73
CA LEU A 99 21.07 18.21 -7.78
C LEU A 99 22.51 18.67 -8.02
N GLU A 100 23.31 18.88 -6.99
CA GLU A 100 24.75 19.17 -7.13
C GLU A 100 25.47 18.09 -7.94
N TYR A 101 25.24 16.81 -7.59
CA TYR A 101 25.81 15.68 -8.32
C TYR A 101 25.40 15.66 -9.79
N TYR A 102 24.12 15.85 -10.12
CA TYR A 102 23.68 15.82 -11.51
C TYR A 102 24.05 17.09 -12.27
N ASN A 103 24.15 18.23 -11.58
CA ASN A 103 24.50 19.49 -12.23
C ASN A 103 25.97 19.52 -12.65
N SER A 104 26.86 18.78 -11.97
CA SER A 104 28.24 18.61 -12.43
C SER A 104 28.32 17.87 -13.76
N ILE A 105 27.36 17.00 -14.07
CA ILE A 105 27.29 16.22 -15.31
C ILE A 105 26.62 17.01 -16.43
N TYR A 106 25.45 17.58 -16.15
CA TYR A 106 24.60 18.18 -17.18
C TYR A 106 24.69 19.70 -17.29
N ASN A 107 25.28 20.36 -16.28
CA ASN A 107 25.52 21.81 -16.24
C ASN A 107 24.27 22.67 -16.51
N PHE A 108 23.14 22.32 -15.88
CA PHE A 108 21.91 23.10 -15.96
C PHE A 108 21.92 24.30 -15.00
N LYS A 109 21.19 25.36 -15.37
CA LYS A 109 20.94 26.51 -14.47
C LYS A 109 19.54 26.39 -13.89
N TYR A 110 19.42 26.36 -12.57
CA TYR A 110 18.13 26.37 -11.88
C TYR A 110 18.08 27.53 -10.87
N ASN A 111 16.93 28.19 -10.78
CA ASN A 111 16.78 29.38 -9.92
C ASN A 111 16.37 29.02 -8.49
N LYS A 112 15.45 28.06 -8.30
CA LYS A 112 14.94 27.72 -6.97
C LYS A 112 14.39 26.30 -6.91
N ILE A 113 14.70 25.61 -5.80
CA ILE A 113 14.19 24.28 -5.51
C ILE A 113 12.90 24.40 -4.68
N CYS A 114 11.79 23.88 -5.22
CA CYS A 114 10.47 23.89 -4.58
C CYS A 114 9.96 22.47 -4.33
N ILE A 115 9.93 22.06 -3.06
CA ILE A 115 9.25 20.84 -2.63
C ILE A 115 7.79 21.22 -2.30
N ARG A 116 6.82 20.50 -2.87
CA ARG A 116 5.38 20.74 -2.69
C ARG A 116 4.65 19.44 -2.34
N ASN A 117 3.64 19.49 -1.47
CA ASN A 117 2.80 18.34 -1.12
C ASN A 117 1.62 18.19 -2.10
N GLN A 118 1.92 17.87 -3.36
CA GLN A 118 0.90 17.79 -4.40
C GLN A 118 0.16 16.44 -4.36
N ARG A 119 -1.17 16.48 -4.28
CA ARG A 119 -2.04 15.28 -4.20
C ARG A 119 -2.52 14.79 -5.56
N SER A 120 -2.67 15.69 -6.52
CA SER A 120 -2.99 15.41 -7.90
C SER A 120 -2.03 16.20 -8.80
N ARG A 121 -1.39 15.52 -9.75
CA ARG A 121 -0.75 16.14 -10.90
C ARG A 121 -1.44 15.57 -12.13
N TRP A 122 -2.53 16.20 -12.54
CA TRP A 122 -3.09 15.97 -13.87
C TRP A 122 -2.30 16.85 -14.84
N GLY A 123 -1.32 16.25 -15.51
CA GLY A 123 -0.61 16.82 -16.65
C GLY A 123 0.38 17.95 -16.36
N SER A 124 1.58 17.78 -16.87
CA SER A 124 2.10 18.66 -17.92
C SER A 124 2.99 17.75 -18.79
N CYS A 125 2.72 17.72 -20.10
CA CYS A 125 3.47 16.96 -21.11
C CYS A 125 5.00 17.08 -20.94
#